data_AF-A0A3M0CVZ3-F1
#
_entry.id   AF-A0A3M0CVZ3-F1
#
_cell.length_a   1.000
_cell.length_b   1.000
_cell.length_c   1.000
_cell.angle_alpha   90.00
_cell.angle_beta   90.00
_cell.angle_gamma   90.00
#
_symmetry.space_group_name_H-M   'P 1'
#
loop_
_entity.id
_entity.type
_entity.pdbx_description
1 polymer ?
#
loop_
_entity_poly.entity_id
_entity_poly.type
_entity_poly.pdbx_seq_one_letter_code
_entity_poly.pdbx_strand_id
1 'polypeptide(L)'
;MRVRIDGRIREGRAIDLTETDVSAAAVVRAIDGENGRIRIDCPPPSDPHDHVARLPPMTFDRRAALATAARALGHTSPAESQLEATRTELADLSPPSVDVAAARRRVAETGAAEDRLRERVAELRGRLQARRETGADTTAVEAQLDEAVSQLSAAETERIAAEQALDRAEEAARAARDRRDRRLELEDRVANLEREVRRDLASAVWERFRAALRAVPGDGTVGPSPGAYDGDPVTAALAVARLAPLDAPVVVDGVERLDGAEAAASTLDAPVIYIG
;
A
#
# COMPACT_ATOMS: atom_id res chain seq x y z
N MET A 1 15.13 -22.36 24.22
CA MET A 1 13.65 -22.23 24.21
C MET A 1 13.03 -23.29 25.10
N ARG A 2 11.77 -23.11 25.50
CA ARG A 2 11.01 -24.09 26.28
C ARG A 2 9.64 -24.31 25.66
N VAL A 3 9.27 -25.56 25.42
CA VAL A 3 7.98 -25.97 24.84
C VAL A 3 7.19 -26.73 25.89
N ARG A 4 5.95 -26.30 26.14
CA ARG A 4 4.99 -27.00 26.99
C ARG A 4 3.84 -27.50 26.13
N ILE A 5 3.60 -28.81 26.15
CA ILE A 5 2.49 -29.47 25.47
C ILE A 5 2.02 -30.66 26.30
N ASP A 6 0.71 -30.81 26.47
CA ASP A 6 0.07 -31.94 27.17
C ASP A 6 0.68 -32.26 28.55
N GLY A 7 1.03 -31.20 29.30
CA GLY A 7 1.66 -31.32 30.62
C GLY A 7 3.13 -31.74 30.60
N ARG A 8 3.71 -32.01 29.42
CA ARG A 8 5.16 -32.25 29.25
C ARG A 8 5.88 -30.94 28.95
N ILE A 9 7.10 -30.83 29.45
CA ILE A 9 8.00 -29.70 29.22
C ILE A 9 9.26 -30.23 28.53
N ARG A 10 9.61 -29.63 27.39
CA ARG A 10 10.87 -29.88 26.67
C ARG A 10 11.66 -28.57 26.63
N GLU A 11 12.96 -28.65 26.88
CA GLU A 11 13.86 -27.48 26.92
C GLU A 11 15.11 -27.77 26.09
N GLY A 12 15.56 -26.79 25.32
CA GLY A 12 16.75 -26.94 24.48
C GLY A 12 16.79 -25.95 23.31
N ARG A 13 17.80 -26.15 22.46
CA ARG A 13 17.92 -25.48 21.15
C ARG A 13 17.26 -26.32 20.05
N ALA A 14 17.31 -27.64 20.16
CA ALA A 14 16.62 -28.59 19.29
C ALA A 14 15.53 -29.31 20.09
N ILE A 15 14.27 -29.20 19.66
CA ILE A 15 13.15 -29.91 20.28
C ILE A 15 12.47 -30.77 19.23
N ASP A 16 12.45 -32.07 19.48
CA ASP A 16 11.73 -33.04 18.66
C ASP A 16 10.29 -33.20 19.17
N LEU A 17 9.32 -33.07 18.28
CA LEU A 17 7.88 -33.25 18.49
C LEU A 17 7.26 -34.28 17.52
N THR A 18 8.07 -35.07 16.80
CA THR A 18 7.60 -36.12 15.86
C THR A 18 6.59 -37.09 16.45
N GLU A 19 6.76 -37.45 17.73
CA GLU A 19 5.83 -38.34 18.46
C GLU A 19 4.58 -37.62 19.00
N THR A 20 4.40 -36.35 18.64
CA THR A 20 3.33 -35.50 19.19
C THR A 20 2.38 -35.10 18.07
N ASP A 21 1.08 -35.29 18.30
CA ASP A 21 0.03 -34.93 17.34
C ASP A 21 -0.20 -33.40 17.30
N VAL A 22 0.71 -32.70 16.60
CA VAL A 22 0.70 -31.26 16.40
C VAL A 22 1.07 -30.90 14.96
N SER A 23 0.37 -29.93 14.39
CA SER A 23 0.71 -29.41 13.06
C SER A 23 1.74 -28.30 13.13
N ALA A 24 2.54 -28.17 12.07
CA ALA A 24 3.50 -27.07 11.91
C ALA A 24 2.86 -25.69 12.10
N ALA A 25 1.68 -25.50 11.52
CA ALA A 25 0.95 -24.23 11.64
C ALA A 25 0.56 -23.91 13.10
N ALA A 26 0.25 -24.92 13.92
CA ALA A 26 -0.03 -24.71 15.34
C ALA A 26 1.23 -24.34 16.13
N VAL A 27 2.39 -24.92 15.77
CA VAL A 27 3.68 -24.58 16.39
C VAL A 27 4.08 -23.15 16.02
N VAL A 28 3.99 -22.75 14.75
CA VAL A 28 4.30 -21.38 14.30
C VAL A 28 3.43 -20.36 15.04
N ARG A 29 2.11 -20.54 15.10
CA ARG A 29 1.23 -19.63 15.86
C ARG A 29 1.59 -19.54 17.34
N ALA A 30 2.04 -20.65 17.94
CA ALA A 30 2.49 -20.65 19.34
C ALA A 30 3.83 -19.92 19.55
N ILE A 31 4.71 -19.86 18.53
CA ILE A 31 5.93 -19.02 18.54
C ILE A 31 5.55 -17.55 18.50
N ASP A 32 4.52 -17.19 17.72
CA ASP A 32 3.97 -15.83 17.64
C ASP A 32 3.20 -15.39 18.91
N GLY A 33 3.13 -16.27 19.91
CA GLY A 33 2.51 -16.00 21.21
C GLY A 33 1.00 -16.26 21.25
N GLU A 34 0.42 -16.90 20.24
CA GLU A 34 -0.98 -17.34 20.33
C GLU A 34 -1.15 -18.40 21.41
N ASN A 35 -2.20 -18.24 22.22
CA ASN A 35 -2.51 -19.18 23.29
C ASN A 35 -3.22 -20.43 22.74
N GLY A 36 -2.77 -21.62 23.16
CA GLY A 36 -3.40 -22.88 22.77
C GLY A 36 -2.91 -24.06 23.60
N ARG A 37 -3.06 -25.27 23.02
CA ARG A 37 -2.57 -26.54 23.61
C ARG A 37 -1.04 -26.55 23.77
N ILE A 38 -0.33 -25.85 22.90
CA ILE A 38 1.12 -25.69 22.90
C ILE A 38 1.43 -24.29 23.43
N ARG A 39 2.41 -24.18 24.32
CA ARG A 39 2.99 -22.91 24.74
C ARG A 39 4.49 -22.95 24.53
N ILE A 40 5.01 -21.97 23.80
CA ILE A 40 6.43 -21.86 23.48
C ILE A 40 6.96 -20.59 24.13
N ASP A 41 8.08 -20.73 24.83
CA ASP A 41 8.78 -19.67 25.51
C ASP A 41 10.15 -19.51 24.83
N CYS A 42 10.24 -18.48 24.00
CA CYS A 42 11.38 -18.15 23.16
C CYS A 42 11.49 -16.62 22.96
N PRO A 43 12.65 -16.12 22.51
CA PRO A 43 12.75 -14.76 22.00
C PRO A 43 11.71 -14.48 20.91
N PRO A 44 11.27 -13.22 20.75
CA PRO A 44 10.34 -12.86 19.70
C PRO A 44 10.98 -13.09 18.31
N PRO A 45 10.18 -13.49 17.30
CA PRO A 45 10.67 -13.63 15.94
C PRO A 45 11.17 -12.30 15.40
N SER A 46 12.29 -12.34 14.67
CA SER A 46 12.82 -11.22 13.90
C SER A 46 12.28 -11.24 12.48
N ASP A 47 12.28 -10.13 11.75
CA ASP A 47 11.72 -10.04 10.39
C ASP A 47 12.13 -11.17 9.41
N PRO A 48 13.39 -11.70 9.40
CA PRO A 48 13.74 -12.81 8.52
C PRO A 48 12.94 -14.09 8.81
N HIS A 49 12.47 -14.26 10.05
CA HIS A 49 11.68 -15.42 10.49
C HIS A 49 10.39 -15.55 9.67
N ASP A 50 9.72 -14.46 9.29
CA ASP A 50 8.50 -14.51 8.46
C ASP A 50 8.67 -15.32 7.16
N HIS A 51 9.89 -15.39 6.63
CA HIS A 51 10.19 -16.12 5.38
C HIS A 51 10.55 -17.59 5.60
N VAL A 52 11.00 -17.95 6.80
CA VAL A 52 11.59 -19.26 7.11
C VAL A 52 11.10 -19.86 8.42
N ALA A 53 10.03 -19.32 9.01
CA ALA A 53 9.41 -19.77 10.26
C ALA A 53 9.05 -21.26 10.21
N ARG A 54 8.67 -21.73 9.01
CA ARG A 54 8.42 -23.14 8.69
C ARG A 54 9.24 -23.54 7.47
N LEU A 55 9.86 -24.72 7.55
CA LEU A 55 10.57 -25.38 6.47
C LEU A 55 9.96 -26.76 6.17
N PRO A 56 9.66 -27.07 4.90
CA PRO A 56 9.77 -26.20 3.73
C PRO A 56 8.69 -25.09 3.76
N PRO A 57 8.98 -23.91 3.20
CA PRO A 57 8.00 -22.83 3.10
C PRO A 57 6.95 -23.17 2.03
N MET A 58 5.71 -22.71 2.19
CA MET A 58 4.65 -22.88 1.18
C MET A 58 4.94 -22.06 -0.09
N THR A 59 5.47 -20.86 0.10
CA THR A 59 5.94 -19.96 -0.95
C THR A 59 7.22 -19.30 -0.49
N PHE A 60 8.17 -19.03 -1.40
CA PHE A 60 9.46 -18.48 -1.01
C PHE A 60 9.95 -17.41 -1.99
N ASP A 61 9.96 -16.15 -1.56
CA ASP A 61 10.67 -15.06 -2.24
C ASP A 61 12.07 -14.90 -1.66
N ARG A 62 13.04 -15.58 -2.27
CA ARG A 62 14.46 -15.50 -1.89
C ARG A 62 14.97 -14.06 -1.79
N ARG A 63 14.56 -13.16 -2.68
CA ARG A 63 15.10 -11.78 -2.70
C ARG A 63 14.58 -11.00 -1.51
N ALA A 64 13.30 -11.14 -1.17
CA ALA A 64 12.72 -10.54 0.02
C ALA A 64 13.36 -11.11 1.31
N ALA A 65 13.53 -12.43 1.38
CA ALA A 65 14.13 -13.09 2.54
C ALA A 65 15.60 -12.66 2.75
N LEU A 66 16.39 -12.57 1.69
CA LEU A 66 17.77 -12.06 1.74
C LEU A 66 17.85 -10.58 2.13
N ALA A 67 16.97 -9.74 1.60
CA ALA A 67 16.94 -8.33 1.98
C ALA A 67 16.63 -8.14 3.47
N THR A 68 15.73 -8.96 4.00
CA THR A 68 15.36 -8.94 5.41
C THR A 68 16.49 -9.47 6.30
N ALA A 69 17.14 -10.56 5.91
CA ALA A 69 18.34 -11.08 6.58
C ALA A 69 19.48 -10.04 6.58
N ALA A 70 19.67 -9.31 5.48
CA ALA A 70 20.67 -8.25 5.40
C ALA A 70 20.42 -7.14 6.42
N ARG A 71 19.17 -6.69 6.59
CA ARG A 71 18.81 -5.71 7.63
C ARG A 71 19.06 -6.23 9.04
N ALA A 72 18.69 -7.47 9.32
CA ALA A 72 18.93 -8.09 10.61
C ALA A 72 20.44 -8.21 10.92
N LEU A 73 21.28 -8.29 9.90
CA LEU A 73 22.75 -8.25 9.99
C LEU A 73 23.32 -6.81 10.02
N GLY A 74 22.48 -5.78 10.01
CA GLY A 74 22.89 -4.37 10.09
C GLY A 74 23.26 -3.72 8.76
N HIS A 75 22.95 -4.33 7.61
CA HIS A 75 23.16 -3.71 6.31
C HIS A 75 22.03 -2.73 5.97
N THR A 76 22.42 -1.63 5.31
CA THR A 76 21.52 -0.59 4.80
C THR A 76 21.73 -0.41 3.29
N SER A 77 20.74 0.12 2.58
CA SER A 77 20.90 0.54 1.18
C SER A 77 21.05 2.06 1.08
N PRO A 78 21.94 2.58 0.20
CA PRO A 78 22.03 4.01 -0.08
C PRO A 78 20.70 4.63 -0.54
N ALA A 79 19.81 3.83 -1.16
CA ALA A 79 18.51 4.27 -1.65
C ALA A 79 17.45 4.41 -0.54
N GLU A 80 17.70 3.96 0.69
CA GLU A 80 16.71 4.01 1.78
C GLU A 80 16.33 5.45 2.16
N SER A 81 17.29 6.36 2.28
CA SER A 81 17.00 7.77 2.57
C SER A 81 16.15 8.43 1.48
N GLN A 82 16.39 8.07 0.22
CA GLN A 82 15.61 8.59 -0.91
C GLN A 82 14.21 7.97 -0.96
N LEU A 83 14.07 6.69 -0.61
CA LEU A 83 12.78 6.02 -0.49
C LEU A 83 11.91 6.68 0.57
N GLU A 84 12.46 6.94 1.76
CA GLU A 84 11.73 7.59 2.86
C GLU A 84 11.33 9.03 2.50
N ALA A 85 12.22 9.80 1.87
CA ALA A 85 11.90 11.14 1.38
C ALA A 85 10.75 11.11 0.35
N THR A 86 10.80 10.18 -0.61
CA THR A 86 9.77 10.04 -1.66
C THR A 86 8.43 9.60 -1.07
N ARG A 87 8.43 8.71 -0.08
CA ARG A 87 7.22 8.30 0.66
C ARG A 87 6.59 9.45 1.42
N THR A 88 7.41 10.30 2.04
CA THR A 88 6.95 11.51 2.73
C THR A 88 6.30 12.48 1.74
N GLU A 89 6.97 12.77 0.61
CA GLU A 89 6.40 13.62 -0.47
C GLU A 89 5.07 13.06 -0.99
N LEU A 90 4.98 11.74 -1.16
CA LEU A 90 3.76 11.06 -1.61
C LEU A 90 2.63 11.16 -0.56
N ALA A 91 2.95 11.05 0.74
CA ALA A 91 1.98 11.16 1.82
C ALA A 91 1.38 12.57 1.92
N ASP A 92 2.17 13.61 1.63
CA ASP A 92 1.73 15.00 1.64
C ASP A 92 0.84 15.37 0.44
N LEU A 93 0.81 14.53 -0.61
CA LEU A 93 0.02 14.74 -1.82
C LEU A 93 -1.42 14.23 -1.67
N SER A 94 -2.33 15.19 -1.40
CA SER A 94 -3.78 14.97 -1.40
C SER A 94 -4.48 15.83 -2.47
N PRO A 95 -4.78 15.28 -3.66
CA PRO A 95 -5.53 15.98 -4.70
C PRO A 95 -6.98 16.27 -4.26
N PRO A 96 -7.50 17.49 -4.45
CA PRO A 96 -8.88 17.82 -4.11
C PRO A 96 -9.86 17.22 -5.12
N SER A 97 -11.08 16.93 -4.67
CA SER A 97 -12.21 16.63 -5.55
C SER A 97 -12.87 17.93 -6.01
N VAL A 98 -13.11 18.06 -7.32
CA VAL A 98 -13.69 19.28 -7.92
C VAL A 98 -14.84 18.90 -8.85
N ASP A 99 -16.03 19.47 -8.61
CA ASP A 99 -17.23 19.24 -9.42
C ASP A 99 -17.43 20.36 -10.45
N VAL A 100 -16.70 20.25 -11.56
CA VAL A 100 -16.86 21.15 -12.72
C VAL A 100 -18.26 21.00 -13.35
N ALA A 101 -18.87 19.82 -13.28
CA ALA A 101 -20.16 19.57 -13.90
C ALA A 101 -21.28 20.35 -13.19
N ALA A 102 -21.25 20.44 -11.86
CA ALA A 102 -22.16 21.29 -11.10
C ALA A 102 -22.00 22.77 -11.46
N ALA A 103 -20.77 23.27 -11.59
CA ALA A 103 -20.54 24.65 -11.97
C ALA A 103 -21.07 24.96 -13.39
N ARG A 104 -20.87 24.04 -14.35
CA ARG A 104 -21.43 24.17 -15.71
C ARG A 104 -22.95 24.19 -15.73
N ARG A 105 -23.60 23.31 -14.94
CA ARG A 105 -25.06 23.31 -14.81
C ARG A 105 -25.57 24.65 -14.29
N ARG A 106 -24.92 25.20 -13.26
CA ARG A 106 -25.31 26.50 -12.69
C ARG A 106 -25.22 27.62 -13.72
N VAL A 107 -24.14 27.71 -14.52
CA VAL A 107 -24.02 28.70 -15.60
C VAL A 107 -25.17 28.59 -16.61
N ALA A 108 -25.52 27.36 -17.00
CA ALA A 108 -26.63 27.13 -17.92
C ALA A 108 -27.99 27.54 -17.31
N GLU A 109 -28.23 27.21 -16.05
CA GLU A 109 -29.45 27.57 -15.32
C GLU A 109 -29.61 29.09 -15.18
N THR A 110 -28.55 29.79 -14.76
CA THR A 110 -28.56 31.25 -14.60
C THR A 110 -28.68 31.98 -15.93
N GLY A 111 -28.02 31.48 -16.99
CA GLY A 111 -28.15 32.02 -18.34
C GLY A 111 -29.58 31.86 -18.88
N ALA A 112 -30.20 30.69 -18.69
CA ALA A 112 -31.58 30.47 -19.10
C ALA A 112 -32.58 31.35 -18.30
N ALA A 113 -32.29 31.66 -17.04
CA ALA A 113 -33.11 32.56 -16.23
C ALA A 113 -33.01 34.02 -16.72
N GLU A 114 -31.79 34.48 -16.98
CA GLU A 114 -31.50 35.80 -17.55
C GLU A 114 -32.20 35.99 -18.90
N ASP A 115 -32.13 35.00 -19.80
CA ASP A 115 -32.78 35.07 -21.12
C ASP A 115 -34.30 35.19 -21.01
N ARG A 116 -34.94 34.39 -20.12
CA ARG A 116 -36.39 34.51 -19.85
C ARG A 116 -36.78 35.89 -19.32
N LEU A 117 -35.94 36.50 -18.49
CA LEU A 117 -36.18 37.85 -17.97
C LEU A 117 -36.01 38.93 -19.03
N ARG A 118 -35.03 38.78 -19.95
CA ARG A 118 -34.88 39.69 -21.11
C ARG A 118 -36.10 39.66 -22.01
N GLU A 119 -36.60 38.46 -22.32
CA GLU A 119 -37.83 38.29 -23.10
C GLU A 119 -39.02 38.96 -22.42
N ARG A 120 -39.16 38.77 -21.10
CA ARG A 120 -40.24 39.38 -20.31
C ARG A 120 -40.18 40.91 -20.30
N VAL A 121 -38.98 41.48 -20.14
CA VAL A 121 -38.76 42.94 -20.21
C VAL A 121 -39.15 43.47 -21.60
N ALA A 122 -38.76 42.78 -22.67
CA ALA A 122 -39.11 43.17 -24.04
C ALA A 122 -40.63 43.14 -24.28
N GLU A 123 -41.31 42.08 -23.82
CA GLU A 123 -42.77 41.96 -23.89
C GLU A 123 -43.48 43.11 -23.14
N LEU A 124 -43.05 43.41 -21.91
CA LEU A 124 -43.64 44.46 -21.09
C LEU A 124 -43.41 45.86 -21.70
N ARG A 125 -42.23 46.11 -22.26
CA ARG A 125 -41.96 47.35 -23.02
C ARG A 125 -42.90 47.49 -24.22
N GLY A 126 -43.09 46.43 -25.00
CA GLY A 126 -44.04 46.43 -26.12
C GLY A 126 -45.48 46.68 -25.68
N ARG A 127 -45.92 46.04 -24.60
CA ARG A 127 -47.26 46.23 -24.02
C ARG A 127 -47.48 47.65 -23.50
N LEU A 128 -46.48 48.22 -22.82
CA LEU A 128 -46.52 49.60 -22.31
C LEU A 128 -46.66 50.60 -23.46
N GLN A 129 -45.91 50.41 -24.54
CA GLN A 129 -45.98 51.25 -25.73
C GLN A 129 -47.38 51.23 -26.36
N ALA A 130 -47.97 50.05 -26.57
CA ALA A 130 -49.32 49.91 -27.12
C ALA A 130 -50.41 50.56 -26.23
N ARG A 131 -50.26 50.49 -24.90
CA ARG A 131 -51.16 51.18 -23.94
C ARG A 131 -51.06 52.70 -24.05
N ARG A 132 -49.85 53.23 -24.18
CA ARG A 132 -49.61 54.68 -24.38
C ARG A 132 -50.22 55.19 -25.68
N GLU A 133 -50.10 54.42 -26.76
CA GLU A 133 -50.68 54.77 -28.07
C GLU A 133 -52.21 54.81 -28.06
N THR A 134 -52.84 53.98 -27.22
CA THR A 134 -54.31 53.89 -27.10
C THR A 134 -54.89 54.76 -25.98
N GLY A 135 -54.04 55.47 -25.21
CA GLY A 135 -54.46 56.29 -24.07
C GLY A 135 -55.02 55.47 -22.89
N ALA A 136 -54.70 54.18 -22.81
CA ALA A 136 -55.13 53.29 -21.74
C ALA A 136 -54.22 53.40 -20.51
N ASP A 137 -54.72 53.00 -19.34
CA ASP A 137 -53.94 53.00 -18.09
C ASP A 137 -52.66 52.14 -18.20
N THR A 138 -51.54 52.75 -17.79
CA THR A 138 -50.19 52.20 -17.85
C THR A 138 -49.63 51.81 -16.48
N THR A 139 -50.20 52.27 -15.37
CA THR A 139 -49.56 52.19 -14.04
C THR A 139 -49.19 50.75 -13.65
N ALA A 140 -50.07 49.79 -13.92
CA ALA A 140 -49.82 48.39 -13.62
C ALA A 140 -48.72 47.76 -14.50
N VAL A 141 -48.61 48.17 -15.77
CA VAL A 141 -47.58 47.66 -16.69
C VAL A 141 -46.22 48.26 -16.37
N GLU A 142 -46.18 49.53 -15.95
CA GLU A 142 -44.97 50.21 -15.49
C GLU A 142 -44.40 49.53 -14.25
N ALA A 143 -45.23 49.26 -13.23
CA ALA A 143 -44.81 48.52 -12.04
C ALA A 143 -44.27 47.10 -12.38
N GLN A 144 -44.90 46.39 -13.31
CA GLN A 144 -44.41 45.08 -13.76
C GLN A 144 -43.08 45.18 -14.51
N LEU A 145 -42.90 46.24 -15.31
CA LEU A 145 -41.66 46.47 -16.05
C LEU A 145 -40.51 46.79 -15.09
N ASP A 146 -40.73 47.65 -14.10
CA ASP A 146 -39.71 48.01 -13.11
C ASP A 146 -39.26 46.79 -12.31
N GLU A 147 -40.21 45.95 -11.87
CA GLU A 147 -39.91 44.68 -11.20
C GLU A 147 -39.11 43.74 -12.12
N ALA A 148 -39.53 43.57 -13.38
CA ALA A 148 -38.83 42.69 -14.33
C ALA A 148 -37.40 43.18 -14.64
N VAL A 149 -37.19 44.49 -14.71
CA VAL A 149 -35.85 45.09 -14.88
C VAL A 149 -35.00 44.83 -13.65
N SER A 150 -35.55 44.98 -12.43
CA SER A 150 -34.83 44.67 -11.19
C SER A 150 -34.41 43.20 -11.13
N GLN A 151 -35.33 42.28 -11.44
CA GLN A 151 -35.05 40.85 -11.52
C GLN A 151 -33.99 40.53 -12.59
N LEU A 152 -34.05 41.18 -13.76
CA LEU A 152 -33.04 40.99 -14.81
C LEU A 152 -31.64 41.38 -14.33
N SER A 153 -31.48 42.54 -13.69
CA SER A 153 -30.18 42.96 -13.15
C SER A 153 -29.64 41.99 -12.08
N ALA A 154 -30.53 41.42 -11.26
CA ALA A 154 -30.15 40.38 -10.30
C ALA A 154 -29.68 39.09 -11.00
N ALA A 155 -30.40 38.64 -12.03
CA ALA A 155 -30.05 37.45 -12.81
C ALA A 155 -28.74 37.63 -13.60
N GLU A 156 -28.49 38.81 -14.16
CA GLU A 156 -27.22 39.17 -14.82
C GLU A 156 -26.05 39.03 -13.83
N THR A 157 -26.23 39.53 -12.60
CA THR A 157 -25.23 39.40 -11.53
C THR A 157 -25.01 37.94 -11.13
N GLU A 158 -26.09 37.16 -11.01
CA GLU A 158 -26.02 35.74 -10.66
C GLU A 158 -25.29 34.93 -11.73
N ARG A 159 -25.54 35.22 -13.01
CA ARG A 159 -24.83 34.60 -14.14
C ARG A 159 -23.34 34.90 -14.08
N ILE A 160 -22.94 36.15 -13.89
CA ILE A 160 -21.51 36.52 -13.79
C ILE A 160 -20.86 35.76 -12.64
N ALA A 161 -21.53 35.66 -11.49
CA ALA A 161 -21.03 34.90 -10.36
C ALA A 161 -20.90 33.39 -10.67
N ALA A 162 -21.84 32.83 -11.43
CA ALA A 162 -21.80 31.44 -11.88
C ALA A 162 -20.63 31.18 -12.85
N GLU A 163 -20.39 32.08 -13.81
CA GLU A 163 -19.26 31.99 -14.76
C GLU A 163 -17.93 32.05 -14.02
N GLN A 164 -17.76 33.00 -13.09
CA GLN A 164 -16.56 33.09 -12.24
C GLN A 164 -16.37 31.87 -11.33
N ALA A 165 -17.45 31.22 -10.90
CA ALA A 165 -17.37 29.98 -10.14
C ALA A 165 -16.94 28.80 -11.03
N LEU A 166 -17.40 28.76 -12.28
CA LEU A 166 -16.97 27.78 -13.27
C LEU A 166 -15.48 27.92 -13.59
N ASP A 167 -14.99 29.12 -13.86
CA ASP A 167 -13.57 29.34 -14.16
C ASP A 167 -12.66 28.84 -13.03
N ARG A 168 -13.00 29.19 -11.78
CA ARG A 168 -12.29 28.69 -10.59
C ARG A 168 -12.36 27.18 -10.45
N ALA A 169 -13.51 26.58 -10.75
CA ALA A 169 -13.66 25.12 -10.72
C ALA A 169 -12.80 24.45 -11.80
N GLU A 170 -12.71 25.01 -13.00
CA GLU A 170 -11.86 24.46 -14.06
C GLU A 170 -10.37 24.57 -13.72
N GLU A 171 -9.93 25.70 -13.18
CA GLU A 171 -8.55 25.87 -12.69
C GLU A 171 -8.22 24.87 -11.58
N ALA A 172 -9.10 24.73 -10.59
CA ALA A 172 -8.93 23.77 -9.51
C ALA A 172 -8.90 22.33 -10.03
N ALA A 173 -9.72 22.01 -11.04
CA ALA A 173 -9.73 20.68 -11.66
C ALA A 173 -8.43 20.37 -12.43
N ARG A 174 -7.84 21.36 -13.11
CA ARG A 174 -6.52 21.23 -13.74
C ARG A 174 -5.44 20.98 -12.69
N ALA A 175 -5.38 21.80 -11.63
CA ALA A 175 -4.44 21.60 -10.53
C ALA A 175 -4.63 20.25 -9.81
N ALA A 176 -5.88 19.79 -9.65
CA ALA A 176 -6.18 18.47 -9.10
C ALA A 176 -5.73 17.33 -10.03
N ARG A 177 -5.77 17.52 -11.34
CA ARG A 177 -5.20 16.57 -12.31
C ARG A 177 -3.68 16.52 -12.19
N ASP A 178 -3.01 17.68 -12.21
CA ASP A 178 -1.54 17.74 -12.11
C ASP A 178 -1.04 17.08 -10.82
N ARG A 179 -1.73 17.28 -9.70
CA ARG A 179 -1.42 16.60 -8.42
C ARG A 179 -1.61 15.08 -8.49
N ARG A 180 -2.62 14.58 -9.22
CA ARG A 180 -2.81 13.14 -9.42
C ARG A 180 -1.73 12.55 -10.31
N ASP A 181 -1.38 13.24 -11.39
CA ASP A 181 -0.30 12.81 -12.29
C ASP A 181 1.03 12.75 -11.52
N ARG A 182 1.33 13.78 -10.71
CA ARG A 182 2.49 13.78 -9.81
C ARG A 182 2.48 12.64 -8.79
N ARG A 183 1.31 12.33 -8.23
CA ARG A 183 1.15 11.22 -7.28
C ARG A 183 1.52 9.89 -7.93
N LEU A 184 1.03 9.62 -9.15
CA LEU A 184 1.34 8.40 -9.90
C LEU A 184 2.85 8.28 -10.16
N GLU A 185 3.51 9.36 -10.57
CA GLU A 185 4.97 9.38 -10.75
C GLU A 185 5.74 9.01 -9.47
N LEU A 186 5.29 9.52 -8.32
CA LEU A 186 5.90 9.21 -7.03
C LEU A 186 5.63 7.77 -6.59
N GLU A 187 4.43 7.24 -6.81
CA GLU A 187 4.11 5.83 -6.55
C GLU A 187 5.03 4.90 -7.36
N ASP A 188 5.23 5.17 -8.65
CA ASP A 188 6.17 4.44 -9.50
C ASP A 188 7.62 4.57 -9.01
N ARG A 189 8.01 5.78 -8.59
CA ARG A 189 9.34 6.03 -8.04
C ARG A 189 9.58 5.25 -6.74
N VAL A 190 8.60 5.22 -5.84
CA VAL A 190 8.64 4.42 -4.61
C VAL A 190 8.84 2.94 -4.96
N ALA A 191 8.03 2.40 -5.88
CA ALA A 191 8.14 1.00 -6.29
C ALA A 191 9.53 0.67 -6.89
N ASN A 192 10.12 1.60 -7.66
CA ASN A 192 11.46 1.43 -8.20
C ASN A 192 12.55 1.47 -7.12
N LEU A 193 12.47 2.43 -6.19
CA LEU A 193 13.40 2.54 -5.06
C LEU A 193 13.30 1.32 -4.14
N GLU A 194 12.11 0.79 -3.88
CA GLU A 194 11.94 -0.46 -3.09
C GLU A 194 12.61 -1.67 -3.77
N ARG A 195 12.55 -1.75 -5.11
CA ARG A 195 13.25 -2.80 -5.86
C ARG A 195 14.77 -2.62 -5.78
N GLU A 196 15.25 -1.38 -5.82
CA GLU A 196 16.66 -1.05 -5.67
C GLU A 196 17.18 -1.38 -4.28
N VAL A 197 16.51 -0.93 -3.22
CA VAL A 197 16.83 -1.26 -1.82
C VAL A 197 16.91 -2.77 -1.62
N ARG A 198 15.93 -3.53 -2.10
CA ARG A 198 15.97 -5.00 -2.01
C ARG A 198 17.15 -5.60 -2.77
N ARG A 199 17.48 -5.07 -3.95
CA ARG A 199 18.63 -5.54 -4.75
C ARG A 199 19.95 -5.28 -4.02
N ASP A 200 20.13 -4.10 -3.45
CA ASP A 200 21.33 -3.70 -2.75
C ASP A 200 21.54 -4.57 -1.51
N LEU A 201 20.49 -4.71 -0.70
CA LEU A 201 20.52 -5.53 0.51
C LEU A 201 20.82 -7.00 0.20
N ALA A 202 20.12 -7.59 -0.78
CA ALA A 202 20.40 -8.96 -1.20
C ALA A 202 21.83 -9.13 -1.76
N SER A 203 22.36 -8.11 -2.43
CA SER A 203 23.74 -8.12 -2.94
C SER A 203 24.76 -8.05 -1.80
N ALA A 204 24.49 -7.24 -0.77
CA ALA A 204 25.38 -7.09 0.38
C ALA A 204 25.64 -8.40 1.13
N VAL A 205 24.63 -9.28 1.20
CA VAL A 205 24.75 -10.60 1.86
C VAL A 205 24.98 -11.76 0.89
N TRP A 206 25.14 -11.50 -0.41
CA TRP A 206 25.19 -12.56 -1.42
C TRP A 206 26.31 -13.57 -1.16
N GLU A 207 27.50 -13.09 -0.82
CA GLU A 207 28.63 -13.96 -0.50
C GLU A 207 28.39 -14.87 0.70
N ARG A 208 27.75 -14.32 1.74
CA ARG A 208 27.40 -15.08 2.94
C ARG A 208 26.31 -16.11 2.62
N PHE A 209 25.34 -15.77 1.78
CA PHE A 209 24.35 -16.71 1.27
C PHE A 209 25.01 -17.86 0.49
N ARG A 210 25.99 -17.57 -0.38
CA ARG A 210 26.74 -18.62 -1.10
C ARG A 210 27.48 -19.56 -0.13
N ALA A 211 28.03 -19.04 0.96
CA ALA A 211 28.64 -19.86 1.99
C ALA A 211 27.61 -20.71 2.74
N ALA A 212 26.47 -20.13 3.12
CA ALA A 212 25.38 -20.85 3.78
C ALA A 212 24.81 -21.97 2.89
N LEU A 213 24.67 -21.72 1.58
CA LEU A 213 24.17 -22.70 0.62
C LEU A 213 25.06 -23.95 0.55
N ARG A 214 26.38 -23.80 0.66
CA ARG A 214 27.31 -24.94 0.69
C ARG A 214 27.25 -25.76 1.98
N ALA A 215 26.66 -25.20 3.04
CA ALA A 215 26.60 -25.80 4.37
C ALA A 215 25.25 -26.45 4.68
N VAL A 216 24.25 -26.30 3.80
CA VAL A 216 22.93 -26.92 3.93
C VAL A 216 22.76 -28.03 2.90
N PRO A 217 21.96 -29.07 3.20
CA PRO A 217 21.75 -30.17 2.26
C PRO A 217 20.85 -29.76 1.09
N GLY A 218 21.16 -30.29 -0.09
CA GLY A 218 20.45 -30.02 -1.33
C GLY A 218 21.35 -29.50 -2.44
N ASP A 219 20.78 -29.39 -3.63
CA ASP A 219 21.50 -28.96 -4.82
C ASP A 219 21.09 -27.53 -5.22
N GLY A 220 22.08 -26.70 -5.52
CA GLY A 220 21.86 -25.35 -6.01
C GLY A 220 23.14 -24.72 -6.52
N THR A 221 23.07 -24.11 -7.70
CA THR A 221 24.17 -23.36 -8.31
C THR A 221 23.96 -21.87 -8.09
N VAL A 222 25.01 -21.19 -7.66
CA VAL A 222 25.01 -19.74 -7.43
C VAL A 222 25.96 -19.04 -8.40
N GLY A 223 25.42 -18.11 -9.17
CA GLY A 223 26.18 -17.21 -10.02
C GLY A 223 26.73 -15.98 -9.27
N PRO A 224 27.20 -14.97 -10.02
CA PRO A 224 27.85 -13.80 -9.44
C PRO A 224 26.90 -12.81 -8.76
N SER A 225 25.59 -12.91 -8.98
CA SER A 225 24.60 -11.97 -8.45
C SER A 225 23.38 -12.67 -7.85
N PRO A 226 22.61 -12.00 -6.97
CA PRO A 226 21.42 -12.58 -6.35
C PRO A 226 20.34 -13.08 -7.32
N GLY A 227 20.36 -12.63 -8.58
CA GLY A 227 19.46 -13.11 -9.62
C GLY A 227 19.84 -14.45 -10.24
N ALA A 228 21.10 -14.88 -10.09
CA ALA A 228 21.68 -16.03 -10.78
C ALA A 228 21.73 -17.29 -9.89
N TYR A 229 20.68 -17.56 -9.12
CA TYR A 229 20.53 -18.83 -8.40
C TYR A 229 19.67 -19.78 -9.23
N ASP A 230 20.17 -21.00 -9.40
CA ASP A 230 19.47 -22.10 -10.03
C ASP A 230 19.49 -23.31 -9.09
N GLY A 231 18.34 -23.64 -8.52
CA GLY A 231 18.20 -24.65 -7.48
C GLY A 231 16.80 -24.64 -6.86
N ASP A 232 16.52 -25.62 -6.01
CA ASP A 232 15.18 -25.76 -5.43
C ASP A 232 14.91 -24.71 -4.31
N PRO A 233 13.66 -24.22 -4.16
CA PRO A 233 13.33 -23.22 -3.15
C PRO A 233 13.60 -23.65 -1.70
N VAL A 234 13.57 -24.95 -1.40
CA VAL A 234 13.79 -25.47 -0.04
C VAL A 234 15.26 -25.33 0.34
N THR A 235 16.19 -25.68 -0.55
CA THR A 235 17.63 -25.47 -0.34
C THR A 235 17.95 -23.98 -0.15
N ALA A 236 17.33 -23.10 -0.94
CA ALA A 236 17.48 -21.66 -0.76
C ALA A 236 16.93 -21.17 0.60
N ALA A 237 15.78 -21.69 1.03
CA ALA A 237 15.19 -21.36 2.33
C ALA A 237 16.04 -21.85 3.51
N LEU A 238 16.59 -23.06 3.42
CA LEU A 238 17.56 -23.58 4.40
C LEU A 238 18.79 -22.66 4.50
N ALA A 239 19.32 -22.24 3.36
CA ALA A 239 20.48 -21.34 3.32
C ALA A 239 20.17 -19.96 3.91
N VAL A 240 18.96 -19.42 3.69
CA VAL A 240 18.53 -18.17 4.33
C VAL A 240 18.35 -18.34 5.85
N ALA A 241 17.72 -19.43 6.29
CA ALA A 241 17.56 -19.73 7.70
C ALA A 241 18.92 -19.84 8.42
N ARG A 242 19.93 -20.45 7.77
CA ARG A 242 21.31 -20.49 8.26
C ARG A 242 22.01 -19.13 8.26
N LEU A 243 21.70 -18.27 7.29
CA LEU A 243 22.33 -16.96 7.15
C LEU A 243 21.83 -15.94 8.17
N ALA A 244 20.51 -15.97 8.42
CA ALA A 244 19.82 -14.98 9.21
C ALA A 244 20.07 -15.17 10.72
N PRO A 245 20.19 -14.09 11.50
CA PRO A 245 20.26 -14.18 12.96
C PRO A 245 18.86 -14.48 13.52
N LEU A 246 18.54 -15.77 13.66
CA LEU A 246 17.26 -16.26 14.14
C LEU A 246 17.35 -16.71 15.60
N ASP A 247 16.73 -15.92 16.49
CA ASP A 247 16.65 -16.25 17.92
C ASP A 247 15.36 -17.02 18.29
N ALA A 248 14.30 -16.81 17.51
CA ALA A 248 13.08 -17.60 17.57
C ALA A 248 13.28 -18.94 16.83
N PRO A 249 12.64 -20.03 17.28
CA PRO A 249 12.82 -21.33 16.66
C PRO A 249 12.21 -21.41 15.25
N VAL A 250 12.89 -22.16 14.39
CA VAL A 250 12.40 -22.55 13.06
C VAL A 250 11.71 -23.90 13.16
N VAL A 251 10.51 -24.01 12.60
CA VAL A 251 9.74 -25.24 12.57
C VAL A 251 10.13 -26.06 11.33
N VAL A 252 10.61 -27.28 11.53
CA VAL A 252 11.02 -28.19 10.44
C VAL A 252 10.04 -29.35 10.36
N ASP A 253 9.41 -29.50 9.21
CA ASP A 253 8.27 -30.38 8.94
C ASP A 253 8.48 -31.11 7.60
N GLY A 254 8.75 -32.42 7.63
CA GLY A 254 8.88 -33.21 6.40
C GLY A 254 10.10 -32.92 5.54
N VAL A 255 11.19 -32.37 6.10
CA VAL A 255 12.45 -32.17 5.35
C VAL A 255 13.31 -33.42 5.47
N GLU A 256 13.14 -34.37 4.54
CA GLU A 256 13.89 -35.65 4.50
C GLU A 256 15.42 -35.49 4.53
N ARG A 257 15.91 -34.33 4.09
CA ARG A 257 17.34 -34.00 4.04
C ARG A 257 17.93 -33.64 5.42
N LEU A 258 17.10 -33.46 6.43
CA LEU A 258 17.50 -33.14 7.80
C LEU A 258 17.13 -34.30 8.73
N ASP A 259 18.15 -34.95 9.26
CA ASP A 259 18.01 -36.14 10.11
C ASP A 259 17.77 -35.76 11.58
N GLY A 260 16.53 -35.34 11.87
CA GLY A 260 16.07 -35.02 13.21
C GLY A 260 16.44 -33.61 13.72
N ALA A 261 15.99 -33.33 14.95
CA ALA A 261 16.03 -31.98 15.53
C ALA A 261 17.45 -31.42 15.71
N GLU A 262 18.41 -32.24 16.16
CA GLU A 262 19.79 -31.81 16.41
C GLU A 262 20.54 -31.53 15.11
N ALA A 263 20.39 -32.40 14.10
CA ALA A 263 20.97 -32.17 12.78
C ALA A 263 20.40 -30.88 12.17
N ALA A 264 19.08 -30.69 12.25
CA ALA A 264 18.43 -29.48 11.78
C ALA A 264 18.94 -28.21 12.49
N ALA A 265 19.04 -28.21 13.83
CA ALA A 265 19.55 -27.07 14.58
C ALA A 265 21.02 -26.74 14.26
N SER A 266 21.85 -27.76 14.03
CA SER A 266 23.25 -27.60 13.63
C SER A 266 23.39 -27.06 12.20
N THR A 267 22.61 -27.62 11.26
CA THR A 267 22.58 -27.18 9.86
C THR A 267 22.04 -25.78 9.70
N LEU A 268 21.02 -25.39 10.46
CA LEU A 268 20.44 -24.05 10.40
C LEU A 268 21.16 -23.05 11.29
N ASP A 269 22.05 -23.51 12.17
CA ASP A 269 22.63 -22.68 13.22
C ASP A 269 21.58 -21.79 13.94
N ALA A 270 20.40 -22.36 14.18
CA ALA A 270 19.26 -21.70 14.78
C ALA A 270 18.52 -22.65 15.73
N PRO A 271 17.71 -22.16 16.67
CA PRO A 271 16.81 -23.02 17.44
C PRO A 271 15.80 -23.70 16.49
N VAL A 272 15.49 -24.97 16.71
CA VAL A 272 14.60 -25.77 15.85
C VAL A 272 13.57 -26.54 16.65
N ILE A 273 12.33 -26.52 16.16
CA ILE A 273 11.28 -27.46 16.54
C ILE A 273 11.03 -28.40 15.36
N TYR A 274 11.33 -29.67 15.53
CA TYR A 274 11.19 -30.69 14.50
C TYR A 274 9.90 -31.48 14.72
N ILE A 275 9.08 -31.65 13.69
CA ILE A 275 7.75 -32.29 13.80
C ILE A 275 7.57 -33.51 12.90
N GLY A 276 8.53 -33.80 12.01
CA GLY A 276 8.55 -35.04 11.22
C GLY A 276 7.70 -34.99 9.98
#